data_AF-A0A2S3I6F6-F1
#
_entry.id   AF-A0A2S3I6F6-F1
#
_cell.length_a   1.000
_cell.length_b   1.000
_cell.length_c   1.000
_cell.angle_alpha   90.00
_cell.angle_beta   90.00
_cell.angle_gamma   90.00
#
_symmetry.space_group_name_H-M   'P 1'
#
loop_
_entity.id
_entity.type
_entity.pdbx_description
1 polymer ?
#
loop_
_entity_poly.entity_id
_entity_poly.type
_entity_poly.pdbx_seq_one_letter_code
_entity_poly.pdbx_strand_id
1 'polypeptide(L)'
;MHTFTLFQIINVYNQEYESAAAVWPSVHGRIITALIISQLLLGLLSTKGAGQSTPVLLLLPVVTFYFHKYCKNRYEPTFVKCPLQEAMKKDTLERAREPGFDLKGYLMNAYIHPAFKGDDDDEKFSIADEPEAEQVLVATKRQSRRNTPVPSKYNGSDSPSLPEIVNDQRL
;
A
#
# COMPACT_ATOMS: atom_id res chain seq x y z
N MET A 1 -8.10 13.74 18.83
CA MET A 1 -8.11 12.26 18.90
C MET A 1 -7.34 11.60 17.74
N HIS A 2 -7.36 12.14 16.50
CA HIS A 2 -6.62 11.57 15.36
C HIS A 2 -5.08 11.55 15.53
N THR A 3 -4.48 12.53 16.20
CA THR A 3 -3.02 12.61 16.39
C THR A 3 -2.45 11.54 17.32
N PHE A 4 -3.26 11.01 18.25
CA PHE A 4 -2.82 10.02 19.21
C PHE A 4 -2.50 8.68 18.54
N THR A 5 -3.35 8.24 17.59
CA THR A 5 -3.14 6.98 16.85
C THR A 5 -1.86 7.00 16.02
N LEU A 6 -1.59 8.11 15.32
CA LEU A 6 -0.38 8.25 14.51
C LEU A 6 0.88 8.21 15.38
N PHE A 7 0.86 8.92 16.52
CA PHE A 7 1.98 8.92 17.46
C PHE A 7 2.21 7.51 18.05
N GLN A 8 1.15 6.78 18.40
CA GLN A 8 1.26 5.42 18.91
C GLN A 8 1.82 4.44 17.86
N ILE A 9 1.39 4.57 16.60
CA ILE A 9 1.89 3.72 15.51
C ILE A 9 3.39 3.92 15.28
N ILE A 10 3.88 5.16 15.37
CA ILE A 10 5.30 5.45 15.12
C ILE A 10 6.18 5.09 16.33
N ASN A 11 5.71 5.36 17.54
CA ASN A 11 6.58 5.33 18.72
C ASN A 11 6.42 4.08 19.60
N VAL A 12 5.28 3.40 19.55
CA VAL A 12 4.93 2.36 20.54
C VAL A 12 4.55 1.04 19.91
N TYR A 13 3.85 1.05 18.78
CA TYR A 13 3.29 -0.17 18.22
C TYR A 13 4.29 -0.88 17.31
N ASN A 14 4.76 -2.06 17.73
CA ASN A 14 5.53 -2.95 16.86
C ASN A 14 4.56 -3.85 16.08
N GLN A 15 4.69 -3.89 14.75
CA GLN A 15 3.79 -4.64 13.89
C GLN A 15 4.22 -6.11 13.82
N GLU A 16 3.54 -6.98 14.57
CA GLU A 16 3.83 -8.43 14.61
C GLU A 16 3.47 -9.16 13.30
N TYR A 17 2.49 -8.64 12.56
CA TYR A 17 1.99 -9.26 11.32
C TYR A 17 1.86 -8.24 10.20
N GLU A 18 2.52 -8.49 9.08
CA GLU A 18 2.39 -7.71 7.86
C GLU A 18 1.33 -8.32 6.93
N SER A 19 0.08 -7.88 7.09
CA SER A 19 -1.04 -8.38 6.27
C SER A 19 -1.29 -7.57 5.00
N ALA A 20 -0.42 -6.60 4.65
CA ALA A 20 -0.54 -5.74 3.46
C ALA A 20 -1.97 -5.19 3.19
N ALA A 21 -2.67 -4.77 4.25
CA ALA A 21 -4.07 -4.32 4.21
C ALA A 21 -5.09 -5.33 3.63
N ALA A 22 -4.82 -6.64 3.67
CA ALA A 22 -5.73 -7.69 3.21
C ALA A 22 -7.10 -7.70 3.93
N VAL A 23 -7.23 -7.02 5.07
CA VAL A 23 -8.49 -6.86 5.82
C VAL A 23 -9.44 -5.82 5.20
N TRP A 24 -8.99 -5.01 4.24
CA TRP A 24 -9.78 -3.92 3.66
C TRP A 24 -11.09 -4.39 2.99
N PRO A 25 -11.12 -5.47 2.19
CA PRO A 25 -12.38 -5.96 1.62
C PRO A 25 -13.45 -6.26 2.68
N SER A 26 -13.04 -6.79 3.84
CA SER A 26 -13.93 -7.07 4.96
C SER A 26 -14.49 -5.80 5.61
N VAL A 27 -13.64 -4.81 5.89
CA VAL A 27 -14.08 -3.54 6.48
C VAL A 27 -14.97 -2.76 5.52
N HIS A 28 -14.62 -2.72 4.22
CA HIS A 28 -15.42 -2.07 3.20
C HIS A 28 -16.84 -2.67 3.11
N GLY A 29 -16.95 -4.01 3.12
CA GLY A 29 -18.26 -4.69 3.13
C GLY A 29 -19.13 -4.30 4.32
N ARG A 30 -18.53 -4.20 5.52
CA ARG A 30 -19.25 -3.77 6.74
C ARG A 30 -19.75 -2.33 6.64
N ILE A 31 -18.92 -1.42 6.13
CA ILE A 31 -19.29 0.00 5.95
C ILE A 31 -20.48 0.11 4.98
N ILE A 32 -20.44 -0.58 3.84
CA ILE A 32 -21.53 -0.52 2.86
C ILE A 32 -22.82 -1.14 3.43
N THR A 33 -22.71 -2.23 4.19
CA THR A 33 -23.88 -2.85 4.85
C THR A 33 -24.52 -1.87 5.84
N ALA A 34 -23.70 -1.19 6.67
CA ALA A 34 -24.19 -0.16 7.59
C ALA A 34 -24.85 1.01 6.86
N LEU A 35 -24.30 1.40 5.69
CA LEU A 35 -24.85 2.46 4.85
C LEU A 35 -26.23 2.07 4.29
N ILE A 36 -26.40 0.83 3.81
CA ILE A 36 -27.68 0.31 3.32
C ILE A 36 -28.71 0.27 4.45
N ILE A 37 -28.33 -0.19 5.64
CA ILE A 37 -29.22 -0.22 6.82
C ILE A 37 -29.67 1.20 7.20
N SER A 38 -28.76 2.17 7.20
CA SER A 38 -29.08 3.58 7.49
C SER A 38 -30.06 4.18 6.48
N GLN A 39 -29.83 3.92 5.18
CA GLN A 39 -30.74 4.37 4.11
C GLN A 39 -32.13 3.74 4.24
N LEU A 40 -32.21 2.47 4.62
CA LEU A 40 -33.48 1.75 4.79
C LEU A 40 -34.25 2.27 6.02
N LEU A 41 -33.54 2.57 7.12
CA LEU A 41 -34.13 3.16 8.33
C LEU A 41 -34.69 4.57 8.06
N LEU A 42 -33.94 5.41 7.33
CA LEU A 42 -34.40 6.73 6.88
C LEU A 42 -35.57 6.60 5.89
N GLY A 43 -35.53 5.62 4.99
CA GLY A 43 -36.62 5.26 4.08
C GLY A 43 -37.92 4.98 4.80
N LEU A 44 -37.87 4.18 5.87
CA LEU A 44 -39.03 3.87 6.69
C LEU A 44 -39.59 5.12 7.39
N LEU A 45 -38.73 5.97 7.94
CA LEU A 45 -39.15 7.18 8.66
C LEU A 45 -39.74 8.26 7.74
N SER A 46 -39.26 8.37 6.49
CA SER A 46 -39.75 9.32 5.49
C SER A 46 -41.19 9.05 5.00
N THR A 47 -41.71 7.83 5.20
CA THR A 47 -43.09 7.48 4.81
C THR A 47 -44.17 8.23 5.62
N LYS A 48 -43.80 8.85 6.75
CA LYS A 48 -44.74 9.55 7.66
C LYS A 48 -45.14 10.97 7.23
N GLY A 49 -44.61 11.53 6.15
CA GLY A 49 -45.00 12.91 5.76
C GLY A 49 -44.44 13.48 4.45
N ALA A 50 -43.59 12.78 3.72
CA ALA A 50 -42.96 13.28 2.48
C ALA A 50 -43.21 12.33 1.30
N GLY A 51 -44.40 12.40 0.70
CA GLY A 51 -44.84 11.50 -0.37
C GLY A 51 -44.16 11.68 -1.74
N GLN A 52 -43.30 12.69 -1.91
CA GLN A 52 -42.65 13.00 -3.19
C GLN A 52 -41.19 12.47 -3.28
N SER A 53 -40.53 12.17 -2.16
CA SER A 53 -39.11 11.75 -2.13
C SER A 53 -38.89 10.24 -2.05
N THR A 54 -39.97 9.45 -1.94
CA THR A 54 -39.99 7.99 -1.90
C THR A 54 -39.25 7.28 -3.04
N PRO A 55 -39.38 7.66 -4.33
CA PRO A 55 -38.67 6.94 -5.39
C PRO A 55 -37.15 7.15 -5.32
N VAL A 56 -36.70 8.34 -4.93
CA VAL A 56 -35.27 8.64 -4.77
C VAL A 56 -34.69 7.85 -3.60
N LEU A 57 -35.37 7.82 -2.45
CA LEU A 57 -34.90 7.05 -1.28
C LEU A 57 -34.83 5.55 -1.51
N LEU A 58 -35.69 5.00 -2.38
CA LEU A 58 -35.69 3.56 -2.71
C LEU A 58 -34.63 3.22 -3.77
N LEU A 59 -34.33 4.16 -4.67
CA LEU A 59 -33.29 4.00 -5.69
C LEU A 59 -31.87 4.00 -5.09
N LEU A 60 -31.62 4.83 -4.06
CA LEU A 60 -30.34 4.93 -3.37
C LEU A 60 -29.75 3.58 -2.89
N PRO A 61 -30.48 2.75 -2.12
CA PRO A 61 -29.96 1.49 -1.63
C PRO A 61 -29.72 0.48 -2.76
N VAL A 62 -30.52 0.53 -3.83
CA VAL A 62 -30.33 -0.33 -5.02
C VAL A 62 -29.03 0.04 -5.72
N VAL A 63 -28.80 1.32 -6.03
CA VAL A 63 -27.56 1.79 -6.65
C VAL A 63 -26.35 1.50 -5.76
N THR A 64 -26.49 1.70 -4.45
CA THR A 64 -25.43 1.40 -3.47
C THR A 64 -25.05 -0.09 -3.48
N PHE A 65 -26.05 -0.98 -3.57
CA PHE A 65 -25.82 -2.42 -3.66
C PHE A 65 -25.13 -2.82 -4.97
N TYR A 66 -25.54 -2.26 -6.10
CA TYR A 66 -24.87 -2.49 -7.38
C TYR A 66 -23.42 -1.98 -7.36
N PHE A 67 -23.19 -0.79 -6.80
CA PHE A 67 -21.86 -0.24 -6.62
C PHE A 67 -20.98 -1.15 -5.74
N HIS A 68 -21.53 -1.69 -4.65
CA HIS A 68 -20.82 -2.67 -3.83
C HIS A 68 -20.40 -3.90 -4.62
N LYS A 69 -21.33 -4.48 -5.40
CA LYS A 69 -21.05 -5.65 -6.23
C LYS A 69 -20.00 -5.36 -7.31
N TYR A 70 -20.06 -4.16 -7.91
CA TYR A 70 -19.07 -3.71 -8.88
C TYR A 70 -17.68 -3.56 -8.25
N CYS A 71 -17.61 -2.89 -7.09
CA CYS A 71 -16.37 -2.74 -6.33
C CYS A 71 -15.80 -4.09 -5.90
N LYS A 72 -16.64 -5.01 -5.44
CA LYS A 72 -16.22 -6.36 -5.07
C LYS A 72 -15.62 -7.09 -6.28
N ASN A 73 -16.34 -7.16 -7.39
CA ASN A 73 -15.85 -7.85 -8.59
C ASN A 73 -14.57 -7.25 -9.17
N ARG A 74 -14.38 -5.92 -9.05
CA ARG A 74 -13.21 -5.22 -9.62
C ARG A 74 -11.99 -5.25 -8.71
N TYR A 75 -12.17 -5.07 -7.39
CA TYR A 75 -11.06 -4.85 -6.45
C TYR A 75 -10.71 -6.07 -5.62
N GLU A 76 -11.64 -7.00 -5.38
CA GLU A 76 -11.35 -8.28 -4.69
C GLU A 76 -10.20 -9.08 -5.32
N PRO A 77 -10.08 -9.22 -6.66
CA PRO A 77 -8.95 -9.95 -7.23
C PRO A 77 -7.60 -9.27 -6.95
N THR A 78 -7.55 -7.96 -6.78
CA THR A 78 -6.31 -7.22 -6.48
C THR A 78 -5.77 -7.48 -5.07
N PHE A 79 -6.66 -7.76 -4.10
CA PHE A 79 -6.26 -8.02 -2.71
C PHE A 79 -6.01 -9.50 -2.43
N VAL A 80 -6.67 -10.40 -3.17
CA VAL A 80 -6.59 -11.84 -2.93
C VAL A 80 -5.59 -12.54 -3.84
N LYS A 81 -5.41 -12.06 -5.08
CA LYS A 81 -4.53 -12.69 -6.07
C LYS A 81 -3.35 -11.77 -6.37
N CYS A 82 -2.15 -12.27 -6.11
CA CYS A 82 -0.94 -11.63 -6.61
C CYS A 82 -0.85 -11.86 -8.13
N PRO A 83 -0.89 -10.81 -8.97
CA PRO A 83 -0.78 -10.99 -10.41
C PRO A 83 0.62 -11.48 -10.77
N LEU A 84 0.69 -12.49 -11.64
CA LEU A 84 1.96 -13.10 -12.06
C LEU A 84 2.97 -12.08 -12.60
N GLN A 85 2.49 -11.04 -13.29
CA GLN A 85 3.32 -9.97 -13.82
C GLN A 85 4.07 -9.21 -12.71
N GLU A 86 3.44 -8.97 -11.57
CA GLU A 86 4.09 -8.28 -10.45
C GLU A 86 5.08 -9.20 -9.74
N ALA A 87 4.72 -10.48 -9.59
CA ALA A 87 5.62 -11.48 -9.05
C ALA A 87 6.91 -11.62 -9.89
N MET A 88 6.80 -11.68 -11.22
CA MET A 88 7.98 -11.75 -12.12
C MET A 88 8.86 -10.50 -12.05
N LYS A 89 8.25 -9.31 -11.97
CA LYS A 89 9.02 -8.06 -11.82
C LYS A 89 9.80 -8.04 -10.51
N LYS A 90 9.16 -8.45 -9.41
CA LYS A 90 9.80 -8.52 -8.09
C LYS A 90 10.94 -9.54 -8.09
N ASP A 91 10.72 -10.73 -8.64
CA ASP A 91 11.73 -11.79 -8.76
C ASP A 91 12.96 -11.34 -9.59
N THR A 92 12.71 -10.66 -10.71
CA THR A 92 13.80 -10.11 -11.56
C THR A 92 14.60 -9.02 -10.83
N LEU A 93 13.93 -8.16 -10.07
CA LEU A 93 14.57 -7.09 -9.31
C LEU A 93 15.41 -7.66 -8.17
N GLU A 94 14.86 -8.61 -7.40
CA GLU A 94 15.58 -9.28 -6.31
C GLU A 94 16.82 -10.01 -6.83
N ARG A 95 16.71 -10.72 -7.97
CA ARG A 95 17.86 -11.37 -8.60
C ARG A 95 18.93 -10.40 -9.09
N ALA A 96 18.55 -9.19 -9.51
CA ALA A 96 19.49 -8.15 -9.89
C ALA A 96 20.17 -7.49 -8.67
N ARG A 97 19.45 -7.35 -7.55
CA ARG A 97 19.97 -6.78 -6.31
C ARG A 97 20.94 -7.72 -5.60
N GLU A 98 20.61 -9.02 -5.53
CA GLU A 98 21.37 -10.03 -4.78
C GLU A 98 21.55 -11.32 -5.60
N PRO A 99 22.50 -11.35 -6.56
CA PRO A 99 22.63 -12.45 -7.52
C PRO A 99 23.06 -13.80 -6.89
N GLY A 100 23.66 -13.77 -5.69
CA GLY A 100 24.21 -14.93 -4.99
C GLY A 100 23.45 -15.39 -3.74
N PHE A 101 22.22 -14.91 -3.52
CA PHE A 101 21.43 -15.25 -2.34
C PHE A 101 21.00 -16.74 -2.34
N ASP A 102 21.39 -17.50 -1.30
CA ASP A 102 20.97 -18.89 -1.12
C ASP A 102 19.56 -18.98 -0.51
N LEU A 103 18.56 -18.97 -1.40
CA LEU A 103 17.15 -19.07 -1.03
C LEU A 103 16.82 -20.38 -0.31
N LYS A 104 17.52 -21.48 -0.63
CA LYS A 104 17.23 -22.80 -0.05
C LYS A 104 17.62 -22.84 1.42
N GLY A 105 18.84 -22.39 1.76
CA GLY A 105 19.29 -22.28 3.14
C GLY A 105 18.38 -21.36 3.97
N TYR A 106 17.93 -20.24 3.38
CA TYR A 106 17.04 -19.29 4.03
C TYR A 106 15.65 -19.86 4.34
N LEU A 107 15.02 -20.57 3.38
CA LEU A 107 13.64 -21.07 3.53
C LEU A 107 13.54 -22.40 4.30
N MET A 108 14.61 -23.17 4.41
CA MET A 108 14.58 -24.53 4.97
C MET A 108 14.07 -24.56 6.42
N ASN A 109 14.43 -23.55 7.23
CA ASN A 109 14.05 -23.49 8.65
C ASN A 109 12.89 -22.50 8.93
N ALA A 110 12.35 -21.83 7.90
CA ALA A 110 11.41 -20.70 8.07
C ALA A 110 10.05 -21.05 8.68
N TYR A 111 9.60 -22.30 8.53
CA TYR A 111 8.29 -22.78 9.03
C TYR A 111 8.41 -23.90 10.05
N ILE A 112 9.59 -24.08 10.66
CA ILE A 112 9.76 -25.01 11.78
C ILE A 112 8.98 -24.47 12.98
N HIS A 113 8.21 -25.33 13.64
CA HIS A 113 7.44 -24.93 14.82
C HIS A 113 8.39 -24.38 15.89
N PRO A 114 8.06 -23.27 16.59
CA PRO A 114 8.97 -22.61 17.53
C PRO A 114 9.59 -23.54 18.58
N ALA A 115 8.86 -24.57 19.02
CA ALA A 115 9.35 -25.58 19.97
C ALA A 115 10.48 -26.49 19.45
N PHE A 116 10.78 -26.48 18.14
CA PHE A 116 11.83 -27.28 17.51
C PHE A 116 12.92 -26.42 16.87
N LYS A 117 12.85 -25.10 17.00
CA LYS A 117 13.89 -24.20 16.54
C LYS A 117 15.06 -24.30 17.52
N GLY A 118 16.23 -24.72 17.06
CA GLY A 118 17.42 -24.82 17.92
C GLY A 118 17.95 -23.44 18.27
N ASP A 119 18.54 -23.29 19.46
CA ASP A 119 19.10 -22.02 19.98
C ASP A 119 20.21 -21.42 19.07
N ASP A 120 20.77 -22.21 18.14
CA ASP A 120 21.84 -21.80 17.21
C ASP A 120 21.33 -21.03 15.97
N ASP A 121 20.01 -21.03 15.69
CA ASP A 121 19.44 -20.39 14.49
C ASP A 121 19.11 -18.89 14.68
N ASP A 122 19.22 -18.38 15.90
CA ASP A 122 18.85 -16.99 16.25
C ASP A 122 20.00 -15.99 16.07
N GLU A 123 21.26 -16.45 16.04
CA GLU A 123 22.43 -15.57 15.94
C GLU A 123 22.79 -15.16 14.50
N LYS A 124 22.24 -15.81 13.47
CA LYS A 124 22.55 -15.45 12.06
C LYS A 124 21.80 -14.21 11.56
N PHE A 125 20.88 -13.65 12.35
CA PHE A 125 20.02 -12.55 11.92
C PHE A 125 19.82 -11.47 12.99
N SER A 126 20.84 -11.24 13.84
CA SER A 126 21.01 -9.89 14.34
C SER A 126 21.36 -9.01 13.14
N ILE A 127 20.60 -7.93 12.96
CA ILE A 127 20.91 -6.83 12.04
C ILE A 127 22.22 -6.21 12.54
N ALA A 128 23.34 -6.82 12.19
CA ALA A 128 24.67 -6.29 12.39
C ALA A 128 25.07 -5.67 11.05
N ASP A 129 24.99 -4.34 11.02
CA ASP A 129 25.52 -3.42 10.01
C ASP A 129 25.23 -3.79 8.55
N GLU A 130 24.17 -3.19 7.99
CA GLU A 130 24.20 -2.88 6.55
C GLU A 130 25.44 -2.00 6.29
N PRO A 131 26.47 -2.44 5.54
CA PRO A 131 27.34 -1.46 4.91
C PRO A 131 26.44 -0.69 3.94
N GLU A 132 26.42 0.64 4.08
CA GLU A 132 25.69 1.59 3.25
C GLU A 132 25.69 1.12 1.78
N ALA A 133 24.62 0.42 1.38
CA ALA A 133 24.43 0.07 0.00
C ALA A 133 24.22 1.38 -0.71
N GLU A 134 25.20 1.81 -1.51
CA GLU A 134 25.06 2.89 -2.45
C GLU A 134 23.78 2.65 -3.25
N GLN A 135 22.74 3.35 -2.83
CA GLN A 135 21.50 3.48 -3.57
C GLN A 135 21.88 4.09 -4.92
N VAL A 136 22.05 3.24 -5.93
CA VAL A 136 21.97 3.65 -7.32
C VAL A 136 20.52 4.09 -7.50
N LEU A 137 20.30 5.37 -7.20
CA LEU A 137 19.02 6.05 -7.29
C LEU A 137 18.61 6.07 -8.76
N VAL A 138 17.80 5.08 -9.16
CA VAL A 138 17.11 5.12 -10.44
C VAL A 138 16.18 6.32 -10.40
N ALA A 139 16.46 7.32 -11.24
CA ALA A 139 15.74 8.58 -11.27
C ALA A 139 14.27 8.37 -11.65
N THR A 140 13.39 8.17 -10.66
CA THR A 140 11.95 8.26 -10.86
C THR A 140 11.51 9.71 -10.70
N LYS A 141 11.14 10.34 -11.82
CA LYS A 141 10.57 11.69 -11.87
C LYS A 141 9.22 11.73 -11.16
N ARG A 142 9.20 12.19 -9.90
CA ARG A 142 7.96 12.62 -9.22
C ARG A 142 7.71 14.10 -9.51
N GLN A 143 6.67 14.44 -10.26
CA GLN A 143 6.14 15.80 -10.26
C GLN A 143 5.44 16.06 -8.93
N SER A 144 6.13 16.73 -8.01
CA SER A 144 5.53 17.20 -6.77
C SER A 144 4.69 18.46 -7.04
N ARG A 145 3.42 18.45 -6.62
CA ARG A 145 2.58 19.65 -6.59
C ARG A 145 3.11 20.59 -5.51
N ARG A 146 3.62 21.73 -5.96
CA ARG A 146 4.13 22.87 -5.18
C ARG A 146 3.01 23.44 -4.30
N ASN A 147 2.96 23.05 -3.03
CA ASN A 147 2.24 23.79 -1.98
C ASN A 147 2.76 23.39 -0.59
N THR A 148 3.96 23.86 -0.27
CA THR A 148 4.45 23.96 1.11
C THR A 148 5.03 25.37 1.32
N PRO A 149 4.71 26.07 2.42
CA PRO A 149 4.96 27.52 2.54
C PRO A 149 6.34 27.89 3.09
N VAL A 150 7.26 26.94 3.24
CA VAL A 150 8.55 27.17 3.90
C VAL A 150 9.68 26.88 2.91
N PRO A 151 10.48 27.89 2.51
CA PRO A 151 11.64 27.66 1.66
C PRO A 151 12.77 27.01 2.47
N SER A 152 13.25 25.85 2.02
CA SER A 152 14.46 25.24 2.56
C SER A 152 15.67 26.11 2.19
N LYS A 153 16.28 26.76 3.18
CA LYS A 153 17.61 27.35 3.07
C LYS A 153 18.63 26.21 3.09
N TYR A 154 19.14 25.84 1.91
CA TYR A 154 20.42 25.17 1.81
C TYR A 154 21.22 25.88 0.71
N ASN A 155 22.38 26.42 1.10
CA ASN A 155 23.28 27.22 0.30
C ASN A 155 24.60 26.46 0.20
N GLY A 156 25.07 26.21 -1.03
CA GLY A 156 26.32 25.47 -1.34
C GLY A 156 26.06 24.00 -1.67
N SER A 157 26.60 23.37 -2.71
CA SER A 157 27.58 23.80 -3.71
C SER A 157 27.49 22.85 -4.92
N ASP A 158 27.89 23.38 -6.08
CA ASP A 158 28.34 22.69 -7.31
C ASP A 158 27.37 21.76 -8.06
N SER A 159 26.82 22.33 -9.13
CA SER A 159 26.21 21.56 -10.23
C SER A 159 27.32 20.96 -11.09
N PRO A 160 27.35 19.64 -11.34
CA PRO A 160 28.21 19.08 -12.38
C PRO A 160 27.64 19.48 -13.75
N SER A 161 28.49 20.11 -14.56
CA SER A 161 28.20 20.52 -15.92
C SER A 161 27.82 19.34 -16.81
N LEU A 162 26.74 19.50 -17.56
CA LEU A 162 26.35 18.59 -18.65
C LEU A 162 27.37 18.66 -19.80
N PRO A 163 27.75 17.52 -20.41
CA PRO A 163 28.40 17.55 -21.71
C PRO A 163 27.39 17.95 -22.79
N GLU A 164 27.77 18.98 -23.54
CA GLU A 164 27.08 19.52 -24.72
C GLU A 164 27.00 18.45 -25.82
N ILE A 165 25.80 17.95 -26.08
CA ILE A 165 25.52 17.07 -27.22
C ILE A 165 25.37 17.98 -28.44
N VAL A 166 26.44 18.13 -29.22
CA VAL A 166 26.41 18.77 -30.54
C VAL A 166 25.53 17.93 -31.46
N ASN A 167 24.38 18.49 -31.84
CA ASN A 167 23.47 17.95 -32.83
C ASN A 167 23.81 18.60 -34.18
N ASP A 168 24.65 17.96 -34.99
CA ASP A 168 24.83 18.34 -36.40
C ASP A 168 23.76 17.66 -37.25
N GLN A 169 22.79 18.46 -37.72
CA GLN A 169 21.91 18.12 -38.82
C GLN A 169 22.29 18.94 -40.06
N ARG A 170 22.54 18.18 -41.14
CA ARG A 170 22.47 18.55 -42.57
C ARG A 170 23.59 19.44 -43.15
N LEU A 171 24.37 18.83 -44.04
CA LEU A 171 24.16 18.89 -45.49
C LEU A 171 24.67 17.62 -46.17
#